data_AF-A0A7T5E0T7-F1
#
_entry.id   AF-A0A7T5E0T7-F1
#
_cell.length_a   1.000
_cell.length_b   1.000
_cell.length_c   1.000
_cell.angle_alpha   90.00
_cell.angle_beta   90.00
_cell.angle_gamma   90.00
#
_symmetry.space_group_name_H-M   'P 1'
#
loop_
_entity.id
_entity.type
_entity.pdbx_description
1 polymer ?
#
loop_
_entity_poly.entity_id
_entity_poly.type
_entity_poly.pdbx_seq_one_letter_code
_entity_poly.pdbx_strand_id
1 'polypeptide(L)' 'MPIPLVDENWFAQADIRIYKLVWENGVTQISFEIDRVYEFPVLTKT' A
#
# COMPACT_ATOMS: atom_id res chain seq x y z
N MET A 1 -11.26 1.19 -3.62
CA MET A 1 -10.51 0.00 -4.04
C MET A 1 -9.39 -0.19 -3.04
N PRO A 2 -9.21 -1.38 -2.44
CA PRO A 2 -8.06 -1.64 -1.57
C PRO A 2 -6.77 -1.46 -2.38
N ILE A 3 -5.76 -0.84 -1.77
CA ILE A 3 -4.46 -0.65 -2.40
C ILE A 3 -3.50 -1.66 -1.78
N PRO A 4 -2.88 -2.55 -2.56
CA PRO A 4 -1.92 -3.49 -2.01
C PRO A 4 -0.66 -2.75 -1.58
N LEU A 5 -0.22 -2.99 -0.35
CA LEU A 5 1.10 -2.63 0.14
C LEU A 5 2.07 -3.72 -0.29
N VAL A 6 2.93 -3.40 -1.25
CA VAL A 6 3.90 -4.34 -1.85
C VAL A 6 5.32 -4.08 -1.35
N ASP A 7 6.14 -5.13 -1.40
CA ASP A 7 7.59 -5.03 -1.22
C ASP A 7 8.34 -4.71 -2.53
N GLU A 8 9.67 -4.69 -2.47
CA GLU A 8 10.53 -4.42 -3.63
C GLU A 8 10.42 -5.46 -4.76
N ASN A 9 9.88 -6.65 -4.46
CA ASN A 9 9.71 -7.76 -5.39
C ASN A 9 8.27 -7.85 -5.94
N TRP A 10 7.42 -6.87 -5.66
CA TRP A 10 6.00 -6.83 -6.08
C TRP A 10 5.12 -7.91 -5.43
N PHE A 11 5.47 -8.37 -4.24
CA PHE A 11 4.57 -9.19 -3.43
C PHE A 11 3.77 -8.31 -2.48
N ALA A 12 2.44 -8.41 -2.56
CA ALA A 12 1.52 -7.76 -1.63
C ALA A 12 1.55 -8.46 -0.28
N GLN A 13 1.74 -7.66 0.76
CA GLN A 13 1.80 -8.08 2.16
C GLN A 13 0.50 -7.75 2.90
N ALA A 14 -0.19 -6.70 2.47
CA ALA A 14 -1.41 -6.19 3.09
C ALA A 14 -2.24 -5.36 2.10
N ASP A 15 -3.51 -5.16 2.42
CA ASP A 15 -4.34 -4.11 1.85
C ASP A 15 -4.34 -2.88 2.76
N ILE A 16 -4.18 -1.70 2.17
CA ILE A 16 -4.25 -0.43 2.87
C ILE A 16 -5.42 0.42 2.40
N ARG A 17 -5.87 1.29 3.30
CA ARG A 17 -6.77 2.40 3.00
C ARG A 17 -6.04 3.72 3.24
N ILE A 18 -5.85 4.50 2.18
CA ILE A 18 -5.33 5.87 2.29
C ILE A 18 -6.44 6.77 2.83
N TYR A 19 -6.18 7.46 3.94
CA TYR A 19 -7.10 8.45 4.50
C TYR A 19 -6.58 9.88 4.38
N LYS A 20 -5.28 10.07 4.11
CA LYS A 20 -4.68 11.38 3.86
C LYS A 20 -3.62 11.29 2.79
N LEU A 21 -3.65 12.25 1.87
CA LEU A 21 -2.61 12.47 0.87
C LEU A 21 -2.25 13.96 0.90
N VAL A 22 -0.98 14.24 1.11
CA VAL A 22 -0.43 15.60 1.10
C VAL A 22 0.63 15.66 0.02
N TRP A 23 0.56 16.68 -0.81
CA TRP A 23 1.62 17.00 -1.74
C TRP A 23 2.17 18.38 -1.40
N GLU A 24 3.43 18.45 -1.01
CA GLU A 24 4.07 19.67 -0.56
C GLU A 24 5.56 19.64 -0.91
N ASN A 25 6.10 20.75 -1.42
CA ASN A 25 7.52 20.88 -1.78
C ASN A 25 8.04 19.75 -2.70
N GLY A 26 7.22 19.27 -3.62
CA GLY A 26 7.56 18.16 -4.53
C GLY A 26 7.57 16.78 -3.87
N VAL A 27 7.18 16.68 -2.59
CA VAL A 27 7.11 15.43 -1.83
C VAL A 27 5.66 15.01 -1.67
N THR A 28 5.37 13.75 -1.99
CA THR A 28 4.07 13.12 -1.73
C THR A 28 4.15 12.35 -0.42
N GLN A 29 3.34 12.75 0.55
CA GLN A 29 3.17 12.05 1.82
C GLN A 29 1.80 11.39 1.85
N ILE A 30 1.78 10.11 2.20
CA ILE A 30 0.55 9.31 2.29
C ILE A 30 0.42 8.82 3.72
N SER A 31 -0.74 9.05 4.34
CA SER A 31 -1.11 8.42 5.59
C SER A 31 -2.22 7.40 5.32
N PHE A 32 -2.00 6.19 5.80
CA PHE A 32 -2.86 5.05 5.54
C PHE A 32 -3.04 4.22 6.80
N GLU A 33 -4.09 3.41 6.80
CA GLU A 33 -4.34 2.36 7.77
C GLU A 33 -4.25 0.99 7.08
N ILE A 34 -3.85 -0.03 7.83
CA ILE A 34 -3.87 -1.42 7.37
C ILE A 34 -5.31 -1.92 7.49
N ASP A 35 -5.89 -2.33 6.37
CA ASP A 35 -7.24 -2.92 6.32
C ASP A 35 -7.17 -4.44 6.54
N ARG A 36 -6.20 -5.11 5.90
CA ARG A 36 -5.98 -6.55 6.02
C ARG A 36 -4.50 -6.89 5.85
N VAL A 37 -3.99 -7.80 6.68
CA VAL A 37 -2.67 -8.43 6.48
C VAL A 37 -2.86 -9.80 5.86
N TYR A 38 -2.03 -10.18 4.89
CA TYR A 38 -2.07 -11.49 4.29
C TYR A 38 -1.20 -12.48 5.06
N GLU A 39 -1.69 -13.71 5.21
CA GLU A 39 -0.92 -14.80 5.84
C GLU A 39 0.28 -15.21 4.97
N PHE A 40 0.10 -15.17 3.65
CA PHE A 40 1.15 -15.43 2.66
C PHE A 40 1.18 -14.29 1.63
N PRO A 41 2.36 -13.79 1.24
CA PRO A 41 2.47 -12.74 0.25
C PRO A 41 1.94 -13.16 -1.12
N VAL A 42 1.31 -12.23 -1.84
CA VAL A 42 0.70 -12.50 -3.16
C VAL A 42 1.40 -11.69 -4.25
N LEU A 43 1.89 -12.34 -5.31
CA LEU A 43 2.49 -11.63 -6.45
C LEU A 43 1.43 -10.78 -7.16
N THR A 44 1.62 -9.47 -7.22
CA THR A 44 0.64 -8.55 -7.85
C THR A 44 0.94 -8.25 -9.32
N LYS A 45 2.13 -8.61 -9.80
CA LYS A 45 2.53 -8.38 -11.19
C LYS A 45 2.10 -9.57 -12.06
N THR A 46 0.97 -9.43 -12.72
CA THR A 46 0.56 -10.25 -13.88
C THR A 46 1.07 -9.67 -15.19
#